data_AF-A0A962G719-F1
#
_entry.id   AF-A0A962G719-F1
#
_cell.length_a   1.000
_cell.length_b   1.000
_cell.length_c   1.000
_cell.angle_alpha   90.00
_cell.angle_beta   90.00
_cell.angle_gamma   90.00
#
_symmetry.space_group_name_H-M   'P 1'
#
loop_
_entity.id
_entity.type
_entity.pdbx_description
1 polymer ?
#
loop_
_entity_poly.entity_id
_entity_poly.type
_entity_poly.pdbx_seq_one_letter_code
_entity_poly.pdbx_strand_id
1 'polypeptide(L)'
;MALRVLHPREYRRTRWKNDGGWTTEIASEPMPDPAQGFRWRVSIADIESDGPFSAFPGIERDLLLLAGTGIELDINDAAPMRLDQRFQRVHFAGEDAVG
;
A
#
# COMPACT_ATOMS: atom_id res chain seq x y z
N MET A 1 -21.44 15.18 10.64
CA MET A 1 -20.23 14.34 10.56
C MET A 1 -20.33 13.31 11.67
N ALA A 2 -20.23 12.01 11.36
CA ALA A 2 -20.25 10.95 12.36
C ALA A 2 -18.84 10.40 12.53
N LEU A 3 -18.32 10.41 13.75
CA LEU A 3 -17.06 9.75 14.08
C LEU A 3 -17.32 8.25 14.23
N ARG A 4 -16.52 7.42 13.55
CA ARG A 4 -16.55 5.97 13.69
C ARG A 4 -15.15 5.47 14.06
N VAL A 5 -15.10 4.62 15.09
CA VAL A 5 -13.91 3.83 15.41
C VAL A 5 -13.99 2.53 14.63
N LEU A 6 -12.92 2.18 13.91
CA LEU A 6 -12.79 0.91 13.20
C LEU A 6 -11.94 -0.03 14.04
N HIS A 7 -12.48 -1.20 14.39
CA HIS A 7 -11.75 -2.20 15.14
C HIS A 7 -11.03 -3.18 14.19
N PRO A 8 -9.87 -3.75 14.57
CA PRO A 8 -9.13 -4.69 13.72
C PRO A 8 -9.93 -5.89 13.20
N ARG A 9 -10.95 -6.32 13.94
CA ARG A 9 -11.88 -7.38 13.52
C ARG A 9 -12.73 -7.03 12.29
N GLU A 10 -12.80 -5.75 11.94
CA GLU A 10 -13.55 -5.24 10.78
C GLU A 10 -12.67 -5.11 9.55
N TYR A 11 -11.34 -5.27 9.68
CA TYR A 11 -10.42 -5.14 8.57
C TYR A 11 -10.51 -6.37 7.65
N ARG A 12 -10.34 -6.14 6.36
CA ARG A 12 -10.32 -7.22 5.37
C ARG A 12 -8.88 -7.58 5.04
N ARG A 13 -8.48 -8.82 5.33
CA ARG A 13 -7.15 -9.36 4.98
C ARG A 13 -7.24 -10.24 3.74
N THR A 14 -6.45 -9.92 2.72
CA THR A 14 -6.46 -10.60 1.42
C THR A 14 -5.04 -10.97 0.99
N ARG A 15 -4.85 -12.21 0.53
CA ARG A 15 -3.60 -12.68 -0.06
C ARG A 15 -3.35 -11.99 -1.41
N TRP A 16 -2.12 -11.60 -1.69
CA TRP A 16 -1.77 -11.11 -3.02
C TRP A 16 -1.81 -12.23 -4.06
N LYS A 17 -2.11 -11.88 -5.32
CA LYS A 17 -2.20 -12.85 -6.43
C LYS A 17 -0.90 -13.60 -6.71
N ASN A 18 0.24 -13.02 -6.37
CA ASN A 18 1.57 -13.58 -6.58
C ASN A 18 2.09 -14.37 -5.38
N ASP A 19 1.27 -14.55 -4.34
CA ASP A 19 1.68 -15.17 -3.09
C ASP A 19 2.91 -14.51 -2.42
N GLY A 20 3.20 -13.24 -2.70
CA GLY A 20 4.34 -12.51 -2.13
C GLY A 20 4.04 -11.69 -0.87
N GLY A 21 2.77 -11.59 -0.48
CA GLY A 21 2.37 -10.91 0.75
C GLY A 21 0.86 -10.84 1.01
N TRP A 22 0.47 -9.98 1.93
CA TRP A 22 -0.91 -9.74 2.32
C TRP A 22 -1.23 -8.26 2.35
N THR A 23 -2.47 -7.91 2.03
CA THR A 23 -3.03 -6.60 2.30
C THR A 23 -4.09 -6.72 3.38
N THR A 24 -3.96 -5.95 4.46
CA THR A 24 -5.02 -5.71 5.44
C THR A 24 -5.62 -4.33 5.17
N GLU A 25 -6.81 -4.28 4.58
CA GLU A 25 -7.54 -3.04 4.31
C GLU A 25 -8.23 -2.54 5.58
N ILE A 26 -7.92 -1.30 5.99
CA ILE A 26 -8.47 -0.64 7.18
C ILE A 26 -9.74 0.13 6.80
N ALA A 27 -9.64 0.95 5.76
CA ALA A 27 -10.74 1.76 5.26
C ALA A 27 -10.53 2.11 3.78
N SER A 28 -11.62 2.25 3.05
CA SER A 28 -11.63 2.69 1.65
C SER A 28 -12.91 3.45 1.35
N GLU A 29 -12.82 4.40 0.42
CA GLU A 29 -13.99 5.01 -0.22
C GLU A 29 -14.07 4.48 -1.65
N PRO A 30 -15.06 3.63 -1.99
CA PRO A 30 -15.24 3.16 -3.35
C PRO A 30 -15.67 4.32 -4.27
N MET A 31 -15.29 4.25 -5.54
CA MET A 31 -15.87 5.12 -6.55
C MET A 31 -17.37 4.82 -6.73
N PRO A 32 -18.19 5.78 -7.20
CA PRO A 32 -19.62 5.54 -7.46
C PRO A 32 -19.87 4.35 -8.39
N ASP A 33 -18.98 4.17 -9.36
CA ASP A 33 -18.85 2.96 -10.15
C ASP A 33 -17.71 2.09 -9.56
N PRO A 34 -18.02 0.94 -8.94
CA PRO A 34 -17.01 0.06 -8.35
C PRO A 34 -15.98 -0.46 -9.36
N ALA A 35 -16.28 -0.48 -10.67
CA ALA A 35 -15.32 -0.86 -11.69
C ALA A 35 -14.14 0.10 -11.78
N GLN A 36 -14.30 1.35 -11.30
CA GLN A 36 -13.25 2.36 -11.23
C GLN A 36 -12.42 2.27 -9.94
N GLY A 37 -12.72 1.30 -9.06
CA GLY A 37 -11.95 1.06 -7.84
C GLY A 37 -12.35 2.00 -6.69
N PHE A 38 -11.37 2.73 -6.15
CA PHE A 38 -11.52 3.54 -4.94
C PHE A 38 -10.99 4.96 -5.13
N ARG A 39 -11.58 5.92 -4.43
CA ARG A 39 -11.08 7.30 -4.34
C ARG A 39 -9.85 7.39 -3.43
N TRP A 40 -9.90 6.71 -2.30
CA TRP A 40 -8.78 6.55 -1.38
C TRP A 40 -8.89 5.22 -0.64
N ARG A 41 -7.74 4.72 -0.18
CA ARG A 41 -7.65 3.50 0.64
C ARG A 41 -6.51 3.63 1.65
N VAL A 42 -6.76 3.22 2.88
CA VAL A 42 -5.76 3.03 3.92
C VAL A 42 -5.65 1.53 4.21
N SER A 43 -4.43 1.01 4.14
CA SER A 43 -4.15 -0.42 4.31
C SER A 43 -2.76 -0.67 4.88
N ILE A 44 -2.55 -1.85 5.47
CA ILE A 44 -1.25 -2.37 5.88
C ILE A 44 -0.84 -3.46 4.88
N ALA A 45 0.41 -3.42 4.43
CA ALA A 45 1.02 -4.43 3.59
C ALA A 45 1.99 -5.28 4.42
N ASP A 46 1.78 -6.61 4.42
CA ASP A 46 2.77 -7.57 4.90
C ASP A 46 3.53 -8.10 3.67
N ILE A 47 4.83 -7.83 3.58
CA ILE A 47 5.66 -8.20 2.43
C ILE A 47 6.49 -9.42 2.83
N GLU A 48 6.24 -10.57 2.20
CA GLU A 48 6.86 -11.86 2.53
C GLU A 48 7.96 -12.24 1.52
N SER A 49 7.88 -11.71 0.29
CA SER A 49 8.91 -11.89 -0.74
C SER A 49 9.04 -10.64 -1.60
N ASP A 50 10.22 -10.47 -2.18
CA ASP A 50 10.49 -9.41 -3.16
C ASP A 50 9.59 -9.56 -4.38
N GLY A 51 9.27 -8.42 -5.01
CA GLY A 51 8.47 -8.38 -6.22
C GLY A 51 7.77 -7.05 -6.44
N PRO A 52 7.24 -6.85 -7.67
CA PRO A 52 6.67 -5.58 -8.05
C PRO A 52 5.40 -5.26 -7.28
N PHE A 53 5.23 -3.99 -6.95
CA PHE A 53 3.98 -3.47 -6.43
C PHE A 53 2.94 -3.39 -7.56
N SER A 54 1.67 -3.52 -7.21
CA SER A 54 0.59 -3.25 -8.18
C SER A 54 0.53 -1.76 -8.52
N ALA A 55 0.33 -1.46 -9.79
CA ALA A 55 0.06 -0.10 -10.26
C ALA A 55 -1.38 0.32 -9.92
N PHE A 56 -1.55 1.59 -9.56
CA PHE A 56 -2.83 2.25 -9.31
C PHE A 56 -2.84 3.62 -10.02
N PRO A 57 -3.03 3.66 -11.35
CA PRO A 57 -2.91 4.91 -12.11
C PRO A 57 -3.80 6.03 -11.58
N GLY A 58 -3.22 7.23 -11.43
CA GLY A 58 -3.94 8.41 -10.94
C GLY A 58 -4.17 8.44 -9.42
N ILE A 59 -3.55 7.52 -8.66
CA ILE A 59 -3.57 7.51 -7.20
C ILE A 59 -2.19 7.88 -6.67
N GLU A 60 -2.12 8.91 -5.84
CA GLU A 60 -0.92 9.22 -5.07
C GLU A 60 -0.72 8.24 -3.91
N ARG A 61 0.51 7.78 -3.70
CA ARG A 61 0.82 6.76 -2.68
C ARG A 61 1.84 7.28 -1.68
N ASP A 62 1.48 7.18 -0.41
CA ASP A 62 2.43 7.26 0.70
C ASP A 62 2.61 5.86 1.31
N LEU A 63 3.85 5.39 1.37
CA LEU A 63 4.22 4.13 2.01
C LEU A 63 5.07 4.42 3.25
N LEU A 64 4.72 3.80 4.38
CA LEU A 64 5.42 3.95 5.64
C LEU A 64 5.87 2.60 6.17
N LEU A 65 7.14 2.50 6.61
CA LEU A 65 7.63 1.29 7.28
C LEU A 65 7.05 1.20 8.70
N LEU A 66 6.20 0.19 8.96
CA LEU A 66 5.58 0.01 10.28
C LEU A 66 6.40 -0.88 11.23
N ALA A 67 7.01 -1.93 10.67
CA ALA A 67 7.82 -2.94 11.35
C ALA A 67 8.71 -3.70 10.34
N GLY A 68 9.70 -4.45 10.84
CA GLY A 68 10.63 -5.22 10.02
C GLY A 68 12.02 -4.60 9.93
N THR A 69 12.89 -5.21 9.11
CA THR A 69 14.29 -4.79 8.92
C THR A 69 14.48 -3.71 7.85
N GLY A 70 13.39 -3.27 7.24
CA GLY A 70 13.36 -2.29 6.15
C GLY A 70 12.93 -2.88 4.82
N ILE A 71 12.80 -2.00 3.83
CA ILE A 71 12.49 -2.31 2.44
C ILE A 71 13.37 -1.42 1.54
N GLU A 72 13.87 -2.00 0.46
CA GLU A 72 14.48 -1.26 -0.65
C GLU A 72 13.46 -1.18 -1.77
N LEU A 73 13.39 0.00 -2.39
CA LEU A 73 12.41 0.29 -3.43
C LEU A 73 13.15 0.86 -4.63
N ASP A 74 13.03 0.17 -5.75
CA ASP A 74 13.36 0.70 -7.06
C ASP A 74 12.10 1.36 -7.62
N ILE A 75 12.11 2.69 -7.71
CA ILE A 75 10.97 3.48 -8.21
C ILE A 75 11.38 4.07 -9.56
N ASN A 76 10.81 3.52 -10.63
CA ASN A 76 11.25 3.72 -12.00
C ASN A 76 12.75 3.41 -12.14
N ASP A 77 13.45 4.09 -13.03
CA ASP A 77 14.91 3.96 -13.22
C ASP A 77 15.72 4.93 -12.31
N ALA A 78 15.15 5.35 -11.18
CA ALA A 78 15.82 6.24 -10.22
C ALA A 78 16.82 5.49 -9.32
N ALA A 79 17.58 6.23 -8.52
CA ALA A 79 18.45 5.62 -7.51
C ALA A 79 17.59 4.86 -6.47
N PRO A 80 17.97 3.63 -6.09
CA PRO A 80 17.24 2.85 -5.10
C PRO A 80 17.09 3.61 -3.79
N MET A 81 15.91 3.52 -3.19
CA MET A 81 15.62 4.17 -1.92
C MET A 81 15.29 3.13 -0.86
N ARG A 82 15.98 3.25 0.28
CA ARG A 82 15.82 2.36 1.43
C ARG A 82 14.99 3.03 2.52
N LEU A 83 13.95 2.33 2.97
CA LEU A 83 13.24 2.63 4.21
C LEU A 83 13.70 1.64 5.28
N ASP A 84 14.44 2.08 6.29
CA ASP A 84 14.94 1.22 7.38
C ASP A 84 14.62 1.76 8.78
N GLN A 85 13.99 2.92 8.86
CA GLN A 85 13.51 3.49 10.12
C GLN A 85 11.99 3.39 10.22
N ARG A 86 11.49 3.07 11.41
CA ARG A 86 10.06 3.02 11.68
C ARG A 86 9.42 4.37 11.41
N PHE A 87 8.34 4.37 10.65
CA PHE A 87 7.60 5.52 10.12
C PHE A 87 8.33 6.37 9.10
N GLN A 88 9.51 5.94 8.63
CA GLN A 88 10.09 6.52 7.44
C GLN A 88 9.12 6.32 6.28
N ARG A 89 8.97 7.38 5.48
CA ARG A 89 7.96 7.50 4.44
C ARG A 89 8.61 7.70 3.09
N VAL A 90 8.00 7.12 2.07
CA VAL A 90 8.17 7.53 0.67
C VAL A 90 6.84 7.90 0.06
N HIS A 91 6.90 8.85 -0.85
CA HIS A 91 5.82 9.26 -1.71
C HIS A 91 6.15 8.93 -3.17
N PHE A 92 5.21 8.36 -3.91
CA PHE A 92 5.34 8.06 -5.33
C PHE A 92 3.96 7.98 -6.00
N ALA A 93 3.92 8.17 -7.32
CA ALA A 93 2.69 8.07 -8.08
C ALA A 93 2.28 6.61 -8.26
N GLY A 94 0.99 6.32 -8.28
CA GLY A 94 0.49 4.95 -8.37
C GLY A 94 0.79 4.28 -9.71
N GLU A 95 1.01 5.05 -10.76
CA GLU A 95 1.48 4.60 -12.07
C GLU A 95 2.98 4.29 -12.16
N ASP A 96 3.78 4.68 -11.15
CA ASP A 96 5.22 4.41 -11.14
C ASP A 96 5.49 2.89 -11.11
N ALA A 97 6.53 2.47 -11.84
CA ALA A 97 7.02 1.10 -11.75
C ALA A 97 7.80 0.96 -10.44
N VAL A 98 7.30 0.15 -9.50
CA VAL A 98 7.93 -0.06 -8.19
C VAL A 98 8.16 -1.54 -7.96
N GLY A 99 9.39 -1.94 -7.63
CA GLY A 99 9.76 -3.33 -7.36
C GLY A 99 11.04 -3.48 -6.57
#